data_AF-A0AAU9MPB9-F1
#
_entry.id   AF-A0AAU9MPB9-F1
#
_cell.length_a   1.000
_cell.length_b   1.000
_cell.length_c   1.000
_cell.angle_alpha   90.00
_cell.angle_beta   90.00
_cell.angle_gamma   90.00
#
_symmetry.space_group_name_H-M   'P 1'
#
loop_
_entity.id
_entity.type
_entity.pdbx_description
1 polymer ?
#
loop_
_entity_poly.entity_id
_entity_poly.type
_entity_poly.pdbx_seq_one_letter_code
_entity_poly.pdbx_strand_id
1 'polypeptide(L)'
;MLKGIGRLPRFKKVLDQAKKLTIFIYAHHKTLAMMRNYTKKREIIRPGVVRFASAFLTLQSLSEKKEQLKHMFSSTEWEECKFFGTPKGRASYGMVTSLQFWARVTQS
;
A
#
# COMPACT_ATOMS: atom_id res chain seq x y z
N MET A 1 16.17 -15.34 -12.13
CA MET A 1 16.99 -14.80 -11.02
C MET A 1 16.21 -13.87 -10.05
N LEU A 2 14.89 -13.64 -10.20
CA LEU A 2 14.10 -12.78 -9.29
C LEU A 2 13.57 -13.47 -8.01
N LYS A 3 13.42 -14.82 -8.01
CA LYS A 3 12.93 -15.58 -6.84
C LYS A 3 13.86 -15.49 -5.61
N GLY A 4 15.16 -15.25 -5.81
CA GLY A 4 16.16 -15.15 -4.73
C GLY A 4 16.13 -13.80 -4.01
N ILE A 5 15.89 -12.71 -4.73
CA ILE A 5 15.87 -11.34 -4.18
C ILE A 5 14.69 -11.18 -3.21
N GLY A 6 13.51 -11.65 -3.59
CA GLY A 6 12.34 -11.62 -2.70
C GLY A 6 12.47 -12.46 -1.41
N ARG A 7 13.50 -13.34 -1.31
CA ARG A 7 13.79 -14.14 -0.12
C ARG A 7 14.73 -13.46 0.87
N LEU A 8 15.37 -12.34 0.50
CA LEU A 8 16.18 -11.60 1.47
C LEU A 8 15.25 -11.05 2.57
N PRO A 9 15.60 -11.20 3.86
CA PRO A 9 14.71 -10.83 4.97
C PRO A 9 14.18 -9.39 4.88
N ARG A 10 14.99 -8.47 4.36
CA ARG A 10 14.61 -7.07 4.13
C ARG A 10 13.46 -6.91 3.13
N PHE A 11 13.46 -7.67 2.03
CA PHE A 11 12.43 -7.61 1.00
C PHE A 11 11.15 -8.31 1.45
N LYS A 12 11.28 -9.44 2.16
CA LYS A 12 10.13 -10.14 2.73
C LYS A 12 9.31 -9.23 3.65
N LYS A 13 9.97 -8.49 4.55
CA LYS A 13 9.29 -7.59 5.48
C LYS A 13 8.51 -6.48 4.78
N VAL A 14 9.12 -5.79 3.81
CA VAL A 14 8.43 -4.70 3.08
C VAL A 14 7.31 -5.24 2.19
N LEU A 15 7.48 -6.42 1.58
CA LEU A 15 6.44 -7.08 0.81
C LEU A 15 5.24 -7.47 1.68
N ASP A 16 5.48 -8.02 2.88
CA ASP A 16 4.40 -8.37 3.81
C ASP A 16 3.66 -7.12 4.30
N GLN A 17 4.38 -6.02 4.55
CA GLN A 17 3.78 -4.73 4.91
C GLN A 17 2.92 -4.17 3.75
N ALA A 18 3.49 -4.07 2.56
CA ALA A 18 2.80 -3.62 1.36
C ALA A 18 1.54 -4.45 1.07
N LYS A 19 1.63 -5.78 1.21
CA LYS A 19 0.50 -6.70 1.06
C LYS A 19 -0.60 -6.44 2.10
N LYS A 20 -0.25 -6.21 3.36
CA LYS A 20 -1.24 -5.89 4.41
C LYS A 20 -1.96 -4.57 4.11
N LEU A 21 -1.22 -3.55 3.68
CA LEU A 21 -1.79 -2.26 3.30
C LEU A 21 -2.74 -2.39 2.10
N THR A 22 -2.32 -3.07 1.03
CA THR A 22 -3.18 -3.25 -0.14
C THR A 22 -4.40 -4.10 0.19
N ILE A 23 -4.26 -5.19 0.95
CA ILE A 23 -5.43 -5.96 1.42
C ILE A 23 -6.41 -5.05 2.17
N PHE A 24 -5.93 -4.21 3.09
CA PHE A 24 -6.81 -3.29 3.81
C PHE A 24 -7.54 -2.33 2.87
N ILE A 25 -6.83 -1.71 1.93
CA ILE A 25 -7.42 -0.76 0.96
C ILE A 25 -8.50 -1.43 0.11
N TYR A 26 -8.22 -2.64 -0.41
CA TYR A 26 -9.12 -3.35 -1.32
C TYR A 26 -10.23 -4.14 -0.61
N ALA A 27 -10.12 -4.39 0.70
CA ALA A 27 -11.10 -5.20 1.45
C ALA A 27 -12.47 -4.52 1.61
N HIS A 28 -12.55 -3.20 1.50
CA HIS A 28 -13.78 -2.46 1.75
C HIS A 28 -14.09 -1.45 0.64
N HIS A 29 -15.38 -1.36 0.26
CA HIS A 29 -15.82 -0.47 -0.81
C HIS A 29 -15.44 1.01 -0.55
N LYS A 30 -15.58 1.49 0.70
CA LYS A 30 -15.27 2.87 1.06
C LYS A 30 -13.77 3.19 0.97
N THR A 31 -12.90 2.30 1.44
CA THR A 31 -11.43 2.49 1.35
C THR A 31 -10.93 2.36 -0.09
N LEU A 32 -11.53 1.46 -0.88
CA LEU A 32 -11.24 1.29 -2.30
C LEU A 32 -11.66 2.52 -3.11
N ALA A 33 -12.89 3.02 -2.88
CA ALA A 33 -13.41 4.21 -3.53
C ALA A 33 -12.55 5.43 -3.20
N MET A 34 -12.19 5.61 -1.93
CA MET A 34 -11.31 6.67 -1.48
C MET A 34 -9.95 6.57 -2.18
N MET A 35 -9.29 5.40 -2.17
CA MET A 35 -8.03 5.20 -2.91
C MET A 35 -8.14 5.62 -4.37
N ARG A 36 -9.19 5.18 -5.08
CA ARG A 36 -9.42 5.53 -6.48
C ARG A 36 -9.64 7.04 -6.69
N ASN A 37 -10.26 7.73 -5.74
CA ASN A 37 -10.43 9.18 -5.82
C ASN A 37 -9.07 9.89 -5.73
N TYR A 38 -8.26 9.53 -4.74
CA TYR A 38 -6.94 10.15 -4.54
C TYR A 38 -5.91 9.76 -5.61
N THR A 39 -6.02 8.56 -6.20
CA THR A 39 -5.07 8.06 -7.22
C THR A 39 -5.52 8.31 -8.66
N LYS A 40 -6.59 9.10 -8.88
CA LYS A 40 -7.18 9.32 -10.22
C LYS A 40 -7.52 8.00 -10.93
N LYS A 41 -8.12 7.07 -10.19
CA LYS A 41 -8.52 5.71 -10.59
C LYS A 41 -7.36 4.80 -11.02
N ARG A 42 -6.10 5.17 -10.74
CA ARG A 42 -4.95 4.31 -11.01
C ARG A 42 -4.84 3.23 -9.94
N GLU A 43 -4.96 1.99 -10.35
CA GLU A 43 -4.89 0.83 -9.45
C GLU A 43 -3.48 0.63 -8.86
N ILE A 44 -3.42 0.14 -7.61
CA ILE A 44 -2.16 -0.21 -6.96
C ILE A 44 -1.69 -1.58 -7.48
N ILE A 45 -2.59 -2.56 -7.48
CA ILE A 45 -2.33 -3.92 -7.97
C ILE A 45 -2.61 -3.95 -9.47
N ARG A 46 -1.65 -4.45 -10.26
CA ARG A 46 -1.80 -4.65 -11.71
C ARG A 46 -2.32 -6.08 -11.98
N PRO A 47 -3.56 -6.25 -12.48
CA PRO A 47 -4.07 -7.56 -12.87
C PRO A 47 -3.25 -8.18 -14.02
N GLY A 48 -3.17 -9.51 -14.09
CA GLY A 48 -2.57 -10.22 -15.23
C GLY A 48 -1.06 -10.43 -15.21
N VAL A 49 -0.34 -9.98 -14.17
CA VAL A 49 1.12 -10.18 -14.05
C VAL A 49 1.45 -11.41 -13.20
N VAL A 50 2.49 -12.18 -13.58
CA VAL A 50 3.00 -13.32 -12.80
C VAL A 50 3.27 -12.94 -11.34
N ARG A 51 2.89 -13.82 -10.39
CA ARG A 51 2.84 -13.56 -8.93
C ARG A 51 4.11 -12.93 -8.33
N PHE A 52 5.30 -13.23 -8.86
CA PHE A 52 6.56 -12.63 -8.40
C PHE A 52 6.77 -11.21 -8.93
N ALA A 53 6.54 -10.97 -10.22
CA ALA A 53 6.60 -9.63 -10.77
C ALA A 53 5.47 -8.75 -10.21
N SER A 54 4.31 -9.34 -9.89
CA SER A 54 3.20 -8.67 -9.21
C SER A 54 3.64 -8.05 -7.87
N ALA A 55 4.50 -8.71 -7.08
CA ALA A 55 5.01 -8.19 -5.81
C ALA A 55 5.89 -6.93 -6.01
N PHE A 56 6.87 -6.98 -6.91
CA PHE A 56 7.74 -5.83 -7.20
C PHE A 56 6.98 -4.68 -7.87
N LEU A 57 6.10 -4.97 -8.82
CA LEU A 57 5.25 -3.96 -9.45
C LEU A 57 4.27 -3.33 -8.46
N THR A 58 3.84 -4.07 -7.44
CA THR A 58 3.03 -3.50 -6.35
C THR A 58 3.85 -2.50 -5.54
N LEU A 59 5.12 -2.81 -5.21
CA LEU A 59 6.01 -1.86 -4.52
C LEU A 59 6.27 -0.61 -5.38
N GLN A 60 6.58 -0.79 -6.66
CA GLN A 60 6.74 0.32 -7.61
C GLN A 60 5.49 1.19 -7.68
N SER A 61 4.32 0.57 -7.84
CA SER A 61 3.03 1.26 -7.90
C SER A 61 2.66 1.98 -6.60
N LEU A 62 3.03 1.42 -5.43
CA LEU A 62 2.91 2.09 -4.14
C LEU A 62 3.84 3.31 -4.07
N SER A 63 5.08 3.20 -4.55
CA SER A 63 6.02 4.33 -4.60
C SER A 63 5.50 5.46 -5.48
N GLU A 64 4.97 5.15 -6.67
CA GLU A 64 4.35 6.11 -7.59
C GLU A 64 3.12 6.82 -6.99
N LYS A 65 2.43 6.18 -6.05
CA LYS A 65 1.19 6.67 -5.41
C LYS A 65 1.40 7.16 -3.97
N LYS A 66 2.65 7.28 -3.54
CA LYS A 66 3.02 7.57 -2.14
C LYS A 66 2.32 8.82 -1.61
N GLU A 67 2.42 9.93 -2.33
CA GLU A 67 1.87 11.21 -1.86
C GLU A 67 0.34 11.18 -1.87
N GLN A 68 -0.28 10.59 -2.89
CA GLN A 68 -1.74 10.41 -2.96
C GLN A 68 -2.27 9.57 -1.79
N LEU A 69 -1.55 8.49 -1.43
CA LEU A 69 -1.91 7.65 -0.29
C LEU A 69 -1.74 8.40 1.03
N LYS A 70 -0.68 9.20 1.20
CA LYS A 70 -0.56 10.05 2.39
C LYS A 70 -1.71 11.04 2.50
N HIS A 71 -2.03 11.74 1.41
CA HIS A 71 -3.17 12.66 1.36
C HIS A 71 -4.50 11.98 1.69
N MET A 72 -4.72 10.76 1.17
CA MET A 72 -5.88 9.94 1.52
C MET A 72 -5.96 9.70 3.03
N PHE A 73 -4.88 9.19 3.63
CA PHE A 73 -4.84 8.84 5.06
C PHE A 73 -4.75 10.04 6.00
N SER A 74 -4.53 11.26 5.50
CA SER A 74 -4.56 12.51 6.26
C SER A 74 -5.79 13.37 5.96
N SER A 75 -6.77 12.83 5.23
CA SER A 75 -7.96 13.58 4.84
C SER A 75 -9.05 13.53 5.91
N THR A 76 -9.91 14.53 5.93
CA THR A 76 -11.14 14.52 6.74
C THR A 76 -12.03 13.33 6.37
N GLU A 77 -12.10 12.96 5.08
CA GLU A 77 -12.84 11.78 4.61
C GLU A 77 -12.32 10.48 5.25
N TRP A 78 -11.02 10.40 5.55
CA TRP A 78 -10.43 9.27 6.26
C TRP A 78 -10.77 9.31 7.75
N GLU A 79 -10.75 10.48 8.40
CA GLU A 79 -11.11 10.64 9.81
C GLU A 79 -12.57 10.27 10.08
N GLU A 80 -13.48 10.63 9.17
CA GLU A 80 -14.89 10.27 9.20
C GLU A 80 -15.15 8.81 8.81
N CYS A 81 -14.14 8.11 8.28
CA CYS A 81 -14.28 6.72 7.88
C CYS A 81 -14.40 5.82 9.12
N LYS A 82 -15.40 4.93 9.13
CA LYS A 82 -15.58 3.94 10.21
C LYS A 82 -14.35 3.07 10.51
N PHE A 83 -13.39 3.01 9.59
CA PHE A 83 -12.16 2.24 9.77
C PHE A 83 -11.05 3.01 10.47
N PHE A 84 -11.13 4.34 10.60
CA PHE A 84 -10.13 5.21 11.23
C PHE A 84 -9.70 4.70 12.61
N GLY A 85 -10.67 4.47 13.50
CA GLY A 85 -10.47 4.00 14.87
C GLY A 85 -10.26 2.49 15.01
N THR A 86 -10.21 1.72 13.92
CA THR A 86 -10.01 0.27 14.02
C THR A 86 -8.52 -0.08 14.15
N PRO A 87 -8.16 -1.21 14.77
CA PRO A 87 -6.76 -1.64 14.82
C PRO A 87 -6.10 -1.74 13.43
N LYS A 88 -6.86 -2.20 12.42
CA LYS A 88 -6.37 -2.30 11.03
C LYS A 88 -6.20 -0.92 10.38
N GLY A 89 -7.11 0.02 10.64
CA GLY A 89 -7.01 1.39 10.13
C GLY A 89 -5.83 2.13 10.73
N ARG A 90 -5.65 2.09 12.06
CA ARG A 90 -4.47 2.66 12.74
C ARG A 90 -3.16 2.05 12.26
N ALA A 91 -3.11 0.73 12.09
CA ALA A 91 -1.92 0.06 11.55
C ALA A 91 -1.60 0.51 10.11
N SER A 92 -2.62 0.69 9.27
CA SER A 92 -2.46 1.16 7.89
C SER A 92 -2.01 2.63 7.85
N TYR A 93 -2.62 3.49 8.67
CA TYR A 93 -2.21 4.87 8.85
C TYR A 93 -0.73 4.97 9.28
N GLY A 94 -0.35 4.24 10.33
CA GLY A 94 1.03 4.21 10.82
C GLY A 94 2.04 3.68 9.78
N MET A 95 1.60 2.80 8.88
CA MET A 95 2.43 2.34 7.77
C MET A 95 2.62 3.44 6.71
N VAL A 96 1.55 4.14 6.35
CA VAL A 96 1.57 5.22 5.35
C VAL A 96 2.30 6.47 5.87
N THR A 97 2.35 6.71 7.17
CA THR A 97 3.13 7.81 7.76
C THR A 97 4.58 7.41 8.08
N SER A 98 4.92 6.13 8.04
CA SER A 98 6.26 5.64 8.36
C SER A 98 7.29 6.00 7.28
N LEU A 99 8.27 6.83 7.64
CA LEU A 99 9.44 7.12 6.80
C LEU A 99 10.23 5.85 6.45
N GLN A 100 10.39 4.94 7.42
CA GLN A 100 11.14 3.69 7.21
C GLN A 100 10.44 2.77 6.21
N PHE A 101 9.11 2.72 6.23
CA PHE A 101 8.35 1.96 5.24
C PHE A 101 8.63 2.49 3.83
N TRP A 102 8.46 3.80 3.62
CA TRP A 102 8.69 4.40 2.30
C TRP A 102 10.13 4.30 1.82
N ALA A 103 11.11 4.46 2.72
CA ALA A 103 12.51 4.25 2.37
C ALA A 103 12.75 2.83 1.82
N ARG A 104 12.12 1.80 2.43
CA ARG A 104 12.22 0.42 1.95
C ARG A 104 11.48 0.17 0.64
N VAL A 105 10.35 0.86 0.41
CA VAL A 105 9.56 0.76 -0.83
C VAL A 105 10.28 1.43 -2.01
N THR A 106 11.00 2.53 -1.77
CA THR A 106 11.74 3.24 -2.83
C THR A 106 13.10 2.59 -3.14
N GLN A 107 13.68 1.85 -2.19
CA GLN A 107 14.94 1.10 -2.38
C GLN A 107 14.76 -0.31 -2.98
N SER A 108 13.53 -0.68 -3.35
CA SER A 108 13.17 -2.05 -3.78
C SER A 108 12.84 -2.23 -5.24
#